data_AF-A0A150QH75-F1
#
_entry.id   AF-A0A150QH75-F1
#
_cell.length_a   1.000
_cell.length_b   1.000
_cell.length_c   1.000
_cell.angle_alpha   90.00
_cell.angle_beta   90.00
_cell.angle_gamma   90.00
#
_symmetry.space_group_name_H-M   'P 1'
#
loop_
_entity.id
_entity.type
_entity.pdbx_description
1 polymer ?
#
loop_
_entity_poly.entity_id
_entity_poly.type
_entity_poly.pdbx_seq_one_letter_code
_entity_poly.pdbx_strand_id
1 'polypeptide(L)'
;MDVEDARAEVHLGADLGHVALPRLETAAGGRAAPSARPSEDVTEVYLQEISRSAPLSRDLEVEIGRRIEAAERAAIDTWAASPVALRELGAIADDLEAGRVSAGDLLLNADADDTARDAVSVRLAGLLGLARSMQSAAGQTDARARRARTDLSAGLTDVRLGPVVEQRIERALGDAVAEASGPERRAIEATLSAMRGARGAAAEARADMVKANLRLVASAARPLKHRGVPLLDLIQEGNLGLMRAAEKFDYRRGYRFSTYATWWIKQALARAVLYQGQVIKMPVHLAETRRRALQARRELEQENAREAAPEEVAERSGLSMEKIQTLREVALPPVYLDAPIGDDDGARQGDFFASEAAAPDELLVHRRLHTQVRSLLESLT
;
A
#
# COMPACT_ATOMS: atom_id res chain seq x y z
N MET A 1 -6.70 -16.12 8.32
CA MET A 1 -5.95 -15.03 7.64
C MET A 1 -5.71 -14.01 8.72
N ASP A 2 -4.56 -14.15 9.34
CA ASP A 2 -4.43 -14.10 10.79
C ASP A 2 -4.13 -12.71 11.33
N VAL A 3 -4.64 -12.47 12.54
CA VAL A 3 -4.56 -11.24 13.34
C VAL A 3 -3.11 -10.79 13.62
N GLU A 4 -2.11 -11.62 13.30
CA GLU A 4 -0.68 -11.28 13.37
C GLU A 4 -0.19 -10.36 12.24
N ASP A 5 -0.78 -10.42 11.03
CA ASP A 5 -0.34 -9.59 9.89
C ASP A 5 -0.67 -8.09 10.10
N ALA A 6 -1.75 -7.78 10.82
CA ALA A 6 -2.13 -6.40 11.13
C ALA A 6 -1.22 -5.74 12.17
N ARG A 7 -0.64 -6.53 13.09
CA ARG A 7 0.32 -6.03 14.09
C ARG A 7 1.70 -5.78 13.49
N ALA A 8 2.09 -6.55 12.47
CA ALA A 8 3.35 -6.34 11.74
C ALA A 8 3.41 -5.00 10.99
N GLU A 9 2.27 -4.48 10.51
CA GLU A 9 2.21 -3.17 9.84
C GLU A 9 2.39 -1.99 10.81
N VAL A 10 2.02 -2.13 12.10
CA VAL A 10 2.00 -1.04 13.09
C VAL A 10 3.41 -0.59 13.53
N HIS A 11 4.42 -1.45 13.44
CA HIS A 11 5.80 -1.13 13.89
C HIS A 11 6.74 -0.56 12.81
N LEU A 12 6.31 -0.51 11.54
CA LEU A 12 7.12 0.04 10.45
C LEU A 12 7.13 1.57 10.39
N GLY A 13 6.07 2.24 10.86
CA GLY A 13 5.93 3.70 10.78
C GLY A 13 6.76 4.50 11.81
N ALA A 14 7.15 3.88 12.92
CA ALA A 14 7.75 4.61 14.06
C ALA A 14 9.26 4.87 13.91
N ASP A 15 10.01 4.03 13.16
CA ASP A 15 11.47 4.04 13.26
C ASP A 15 12.22 3.81 11.93
N LEU A 16 11.82 4.56 10.89
CA LEU A 16 12.47 4.50 9.57
C LEU A 16 13.84 5.16 9.50
N GLY A 17 14.25 5.86 10.56
CA GLY A 17 15.63 6.35 10.70
C GLY A 17 16.65 5.22 10.64
N HIS A 18 16.25 4.00 11.04
CA HIS A 18 17.15 2.86 11.18
C HIS A 18 16.67 1.56 10.50
N VAL A 19 15.89 1.64 9.42
CA VAL A 19 15.84 0.51 8.46
C VAL A 19 17.22 0.36 7.83
N ALA A 20 18.13 -0.28 8.55
CA ALA A 20 19.43 -0.65 8.07
C ALA A 20 19.26 -1.86 7.13
N LEU A 21 18.62 -1.63 5.98
CA LEU A 21 19.10 -2.33 4.82
C LEU A 21 20.57 -1.92 4.67
N PRO A 22 21.50 -2.87 4.47
CA PRO A 22 22.87 -2.52 4.23
C PRO A 22 22.89 -1.48 3.10
N ARG A 23 23.63 -0.38 3.31
CA ARG A 23 24.06 0.40 2.14
C ARG A 23 24.71 -0.64 1.23
N LEU A 24 24.28 -0.72 -0.03
CA LEU A 24 25.07 -1.40 -1.03
C LEU A 24 26.36 -0.60 -1.12
N GLU A 25 27.34 -0.92 -0.27
CA GLU A 25 28.69 -0.48 -0.44
C GLU A 25 29.14 -1.13 -1.75
N THR A 26 29.25 -0.31 -2.78
CA THR A 26 30.03 -0.66 -3.96
C THR A 26 31.45 -0.87 -3.47
N ALA A 27 31.80 -2.10 -3.13
CA ALA A 27 33.17 -2.51 -2.87
C ALA A 27 33.95 -2.39 -4.18
N ALA A 28 34.40 -1.18 -4.51
CA ALA A 28 35.44 -0.92 -5.50
C ALA A 28 35.88 0.55 -5.39
N GLY A 29 37.03 0.78 -4.77
CA GLY A 29 37.90 1.87 -5.21
C GLY A 29 38.38 1.51 -6.62
N GLY A 30 37.65 1.95 -7.63
CA GLY A 30 37.91 1.65 -9.03
C GLY A 30 37.02 2.53 -9.88
N ARG A 31 37.60 3.19 -10.89
CA ARG A 31 36.96 4.24 -11.70
C ARG A 31 35.50 3.92 -12.02
N ALA A 32 34.63 4.88 -11.70
CA ALA A 32 33.24 4.87 -12.13
C ALA A 32 33.16 4.54 -13.63
N ALA A 33 32.40 3.51 -13.97
CA ALA A 33 32.04 3.21 -15.36
C ALA A 33 31.57 4.50 -16.04
N PRO A 34 31.93 4.74 -17.33
CA PRO A 34 31.55 5.97 -18.02
C PRO A 34 30.04 6.13 -17.91
N SER A 35 29.65 7.15 -17.14
CA SER A 35 28.27 7.45 -16.82
C SER A 35 27.48 7.44 -18.11
N ALA A 36 26.43 6.62 -18.14
CA ALA A 36 25.40 6.74 -19.16
C ALA A 36 25.09 8.23 -19.36
N ARG A 37 25.00 8.63 -20.63
CA ARG A 37 24.72 10.00 -21.11
C ARG A 37 23.79 10.73 -20.13
N PRO A 38 23.95 12.05 -19.90
CA PRO A 38 23.10 12.79 -18.98
C PRO A 38 21.66 12.57 -19.42
N SER A 39 20.92 11.73 -18.69
CA SER A 39 19.48 11.70 -18.79
C SER A 39 19.07 13.06 -18.29
N GLU A 40 18.74 13.96 -19.21
CA GLU A 40 18.13 15.23 -18.90
C GLU A 40 17.02 15.03 -17.87
N ASP A 41 16.98 15.99 -16.97
CA ASP A 41 16.80 15.73 -15.57
C ASP A 41 15.33 15.58 -15.18
N VAL A 42 14.72 14.44 -15.49
CA VAL A 42 13.31 14.16 -15.12
C VAL A 42 13.08 14.34 -13.62
N THR A 43 14.10 14.04 -12.81
CA THR A 43 14.04 14.22 -11.37
C THR A 43 14.03 15.70 -10.98
N GLU A 44 14.94 16.52 -11.53
CA GLU A 44 14.97 17.96 -11.28
C GLU A 44 13.76 18.67 -11.86
N VAL A 45 13.30 18.31 -13.07
CA VAL A 45 12.07 18.86 -13.67
C VAL A 45 10.88 18.64 -12.74
N TYR A 46 10.71 17.40 -12.25
CA TYR A 46 9.65 17.08 -11.29
C TYR A 46 9.82 17.85 -9.97
N LEU A 47 11.03 17.87 -9.40
CA LEU A 47 11.32 18.59 -8.15
C LEU A 47 11.09 20.11 -8.29
N GLN A 48 11.40 20.67 -9.46
CA GLN A 48 11.15 22.07 -9.79
C GLN A 48 9.65 22.33 -9.91
N GLU A 49 8.88 21.45 -10.55
CA GLU A 49 7.42 21.57 -10.65
C GLU A 49 6.75 21.58 -9.27
N ILE A 50 7.05 20.60 -8.42
CA ILE A 50 6.44 20.53 -7.09
C ILE A 50 6.91 21.67 -6.16
N SER A 51 8.10 22.24 -6.41
CA SER A 51 8.61 23.38 -5.62
C SER A 51 7.78 24.66 -5.80
N ARG A 52 7.10 24.79 -6.95
CA ARG A 52 6.26 25.96 -7.27
C ARG A 52 4.97 26.01 -6.45
N SER A 53 4.49 24.87 -5.95
CA SER A 53 3.33 24.83 -5.07
C SER A 53 3.64 25.43 -3.68
N ALA A 54 2.77 26.33 -3.22
CA ALA A 54 2.83 26.88 -1.88
C ALA A 54 2.30 25.86 -0.86
N PRO A 55 2.88 25.78 0.35
CA PRO A 55 2.35 24.93 1.41
C PRO A 55 0.96 25.41 1.85
N LEU A 56 0.08 24.48 2.20
CA LEU A 56 -1.25 24.81 2.70
C LEU A 56 -1.18 25.49 4.09
N SER A 57 -1.99 26.54 4.25
CA SER A 57 -2.32 27.06 5.57
C SER A 57 -3.33 26.15 6.25
N ARG A 58 -3.47 26.28 7.58
CA ARG A 58 -4.48 25.53 8.33
C ARG A 58 -5.90 25.82 7.85
N ASP A 59 -6.18 27.07 7.49
CA ASP A 59 -7.51 27.47 7.01
C ASP A 59 -7.84 26.82 5.66
N LEU A 60 -6.85 26.75 4.75
CA LEU A 60 -7.01 26.07 3.48
C LEU A 60 -7.15 24.53 3.65
N GLU A 61 -6.46 23.92 4.62
CA GLU A 61 -6.65 22.50 4.96
C GLU A 61 -8.11 22.23 5.38
N VAL A 62 -8.68 23.10 6.22
CA VAL A 62 -10.07 22.99 6.67
C VAL A 62 -11.05 23.28 5.52
N GLU A 63 -10.76 24.26 4.66
CA GLU A 63 -11.57 24.57 3.49
C GLU A 63 -11.65 23.39 2.52
N ILE A 64 -10.52 22.78 2.18
CA ILE A 64 -10.49 21.59 1.34
C ILE A 64 -11.22 20.43 2.03
N GLY A 65 -11.03 20.24 3.34
CA GLY A 65 -11.77 19.24 4.11
C GLY A 65 -13.29 19.42 4.01
N ARG A 66 -13.79 20.65 4.12
CA ARG A 66 -15.22 20.98 3.95
C ARG A 66 -15.69 20.74 2.52
N ARG A 67 -14.88 21.05 1.50
CA ARG A 67 -15.20 20.76 0.09
C ARG A 67 -15.38 19.26 -0.14
N ILE A 68 -14.49 18.44 0.40
CA ILE A 68 -14.56 16.97 0.32
C ILE A 68 -15.85 16.49 0.99
N GLU A 69 -16.10 16.90 2.23
CA GLU A 69 -17.30 16.49 2.97
C GLU A 69 -18.59 16.91 2.27
N ALA A 70 -18.65 18.13 1.73
CA ALA A 70 -19.82 18.62 0.99
C ALA A 70 -20.08 17.79 -0.27
N ALA A 71 -19.02 17.40 -0.99
CA ALA A 71 -19.12 16.55 -2.16
C ALA A 71 -19.56 15.11 -1.81
N GLU A 72 -18.99 14.51 -0.77
CA GLU A 72 -19.41 13.21 -0.25
C GLU A 72 -20.88 13.23 0.20
N ARG A 73 -21.29 14.29 0.91
CA ARG A 73 -22.67 14.47 1.35
C ARG A 73 -23.63 14.61 0.17
N ALA A 74 -23.25 15.34 -0.88
CA ALA A 74 -24.07 15.47 -2.08
C ALA A 74 -24.29 14.12 -2.79
N ALA A 75 -23.29 13.24 -2.79
CA ALA A 75 -23.43 11.87 -3.30
C ALA A 75 -24.43 11.07 -2.44
N ILE A 76 -24.30 11.13 -1.12
CA ILE A 76 -25.19 10.43 -0.18
C ILE A 76 -26.63 10.95 -0.28
N ASP A 77 -26.83 12.26 -0.39
CA ASP A 77 -28.15 12.86 -0.59
C ASP A 77 -28.82 12.35 -1.88
N THR A 78 -28.02 12.16 -2.94
CA THR A 78 -28.46 11.56 -4.20
C THR A 78 -28.90 10.10 -3.99
N TRP A 79 -28.18 9.33 -3.16
CA TRP A 79 -28.55 7.95 -2.80
C TRP A 79 -29.84 7.91 -1.99
N ALA A 80 -29.97 8.76 -0.97
CA ALA A 80 -31.14 8.82 -0.10
C ALA A 80 -32.42 9.25 -0.85
N ALA A 81 -32.28 9.93 -1.99
CA ALA A 81 -33.38 10.30 -2.87
C ALA A 81 -33.76 9.19 -3.87
N SER A 82 -32.85 8.25 -4.17
CA SER A 82 -33.06 7.21 -5.19
C SER A 82 -33.65 5.93 -4.61
N PRO A 83 -34.82 5.46 -5.11
CA PRO A 83 -35.41 4.20 -4.69
C PRO A 83 -34.49 2.99 -4.94
N VAL A 84 -33.73 3.00 -6.04
CA VAL A 84 -32.80 1.93 -6.40
C VAL A 84 -31.64 1.89 -5.39
N ALA A 85 -31.05 3.05 -5.07
CA ALA A 85 -29.96 3.11 -4.09
C ALA A 85 -30.44 2.75 -2.68
N LEU A 86 -31.65 3.16 -2.28
CA LEU A 86 -32.24 2.73 -1.01
C LEU A 86 -32.44 1.21 -0.94
N ARG A 87 -32.87 0.56 -2.04
CA ARG A 87 -32.96 -0.90 -2.14
C ARG A 87 -31.61 -1.57 -1.92
N GLU A 88 -30.57 -1.09 -2.58
CA GLU A 88 -29.21 -1.62 -2.38
C GLU A 88 -28.67 -1.41 -0.97
N LEU A 89 -28.90 -0.25 -0.36
CA LEU A 89 -28.52 -0.01 1.04
C LEU A 89 -29.23 -1.00 1.97
N GLY A 90 -30.48 -1.35 1.69
CA GLY A 90 -31.19 -2.41 2.41
C GLY A 90 -30.59 -3.80 2.18
N ALA A 91 -30.23 -4.13 0.95
CA ALA A 91 -29.58 -5.41 0.64
C ALA A 91 -28.19 -5.54 1.31
N ILE A 92 -27.44 -4.44 1.40
CA ILE A 92 -26.19 -4.38 2.16
C ILE A 92 -26.46 -4.61 3.66
N ALA A 93 -27.58 -4.10 4.18
CA ALA A 93 -28.00 -4.37 5.57
C ALA A 93 -28.23 -5.87 5.79
N ASP A 94 -28.94 -6.53 4.86
CA ASP A 94 -29.23 -7.96 4.93
C ASP A 94 -27.93 -8.79 4.85
N ASP A 95 -26.98 -8.38 4.02
CA ASP A 95 -25.66 -9.02 3.92
C ASP A 95 -24.84 -8.89 5.21
N LEU A 96 -24.91 -7.73 5.86
CA LEU A 96 -24.25 -7.47 7.14
C LEU A 96 -24.87 -8.32 8.26
N GLU A 97 -26.20 -8.40 8.33
CA GLU A 97 -26.93 -9.23 9.31
C GLU A 97 -26.67 -10.73 9.09
N ALA A 98 -26.54 -11.17 7.84
CA ALA A 98 -26.21 -12.55 7.49
C ALA A 98 -24.72 -12.90 7.66
N GLY A 99 -23.86 -11.94 8.03
CA GLY A 99 -22.42 -12.14 8.15
C GLY A 99 -21.69 -12.38 6.82
N ARG A 100 -22.30 -12.03 5.68
CA ARG A 100 -21.68 -12.12 4.35
C ARG A 100 -20.67 -11.01 4.10
N VAL A 101 -20.87 -9.86 4.76
CA VAL A 101 -19.97 -8.70 4.69
C VAL A 101 -19.70 -8.20 6.10
N SER A 102 -18.46 -7.83 6.41
CA SER A 102 -18.12 -7.22 7.68
C SER A 102 -18.37 -5.71 7.64
N ALA A 103 -18.83 -5.13 8.75
CA ALA A 103 -18.95 -3.67 8.87
C ALA A 103 -17.61 -2.96 8.60
N GLY A 104 -16.48 -3.58 8.96
CA GLY A 104 -15.15 -3.05 8.68
C GLY A 104 -14.87 -2.85 7.19
N ASP A 105 -15.40 -3.70 6.32
CA ASP A 105 -15.18 -3.63 4.87
C ASP A 105 -16.02 -2.52 4.21
N LEU A 106 -17.07 -2.07 4.89
CA LEU A 106 -17.97 -1.02 4.44
C LEU A 106 -17.54 0.38 4.90
N LEU A 107 -16.49 0.49 5.71
CA LEU A 107 -16.03 1.75 6.31
C LEU A 107 -14.67 2.16 5.76
N LEU A 108 -14.49 3.46 5.53
CA LEU A 108 -13.21 4.01 5.08
C LEU A 108 -12.15 4.01 6.20
N ASN A 109 -12.59 4.24 7.44
CA ASN A 109 -11.74 4.39 8.63
C ASN A 109 -11.94 3.22 9.60
N ALA A 110 -11.75 1.98 9.12
CA ALA A 110 -11.91 0.80 9.95
C ALA A 110 -10.74 0.57 10.96
N ASP A 111 -9.65 1.34 10.84
CA ASP A 111 -8.42 1.19 11.65
C ASP A 111 -8.51 1.82 13.06
N ALA A 112 -9.71 2.10 13.56
CA ALA A 112 -9.90 2.62 14.92
C ALA A 112 -9.83 1.47 15.96
N ASP A 113 -9.47 1.79 17.21
CA ASP A 113 -9.48 0.84 18.33
C ASP A 113 -10.81 0.08 18.40
N ASP A 114 -10.76 -1.19 18.81
CA ASP A 114 -11.88 -2.16 18.71
C ASP A 114 -13.21 -1.61 19.26
N THR A 115 -13.18 -0.90 20.39
CA THR A 115 -14.37 -0.30 21.01
C THR A 115 -15.02 0.79 20.15
N ALA A 116 -14.22 1.60 19.45
CA ALA A 116 -14.73 2.62 18.53
C ALA A 116 -15.30 1.97 17.26
N ARG A 117 -14.68 0.88 16.80
CA ARG A 117 -15.14 0.12 15.64
C ARG A 117 -16.51 -0.50 15.87
N ASP A 118 -16.75 -1.07 17.04
CA ASP A 118 -18.04 -1.68 17.40
C ASP A 118 -19.16 -0.64 17.42
N ALA A 119 -18.92 0.52 18.04
CA ALA A 119 -19.89 1.61 18.10
C ALA A 119 -20.28 2.14 16.71
N VAL A 120 -19.29 2.31 15.82
CA VAL A 120 -19.53 2.74 14.44
C VAL A 120 -20.29 1.67 13.65
N SER A 121 -19.99 0.39 13.88
CA SER A 121 -20.66 -0.74 13.23
C SER A 121 -22.13 -0.82 13.62
N VAL A 122 -22.46 -0.64 14.90
CA VAL A 122 -23.85 -0.57 15.39
C VAL A 122 -24.59 0.62 14.77
N ARG A 123 -23.94 1.79 14.68
CA ARG A 123 -24.52 2.99 14.04
C ARG A 123 -24.79 2.74 12.55
N LEU A 124 -23.85 2.11 11.84
CA LEU A 124 -24.00 1.76 10.42
C LEU A 124 -25.20 0.83 10.22
N ALA A 125 -25.31 -0.24 11.01
CA ALA A 125 -26.44 -1.17 10.94
C ALA A 125 -27.79 -0.43 11.17
N GLY A 126 -27.85 0.48 12.13
CA GLY A 126 -29.03 1.31 12.38
C GLY A 126 -29.42 2.19 11.18
N LEU A 127 -28.42 2.80 10.51
CA LEU A 127 -28.65 3.65 9.32
C LEU A 127 -29.09 2.83 8.10
N LEU A 128 -28.50 1.66 7.88
CA LEU A 128 -28.93 0.75 6.81
C LEU A 128 -30.34 0.21 7.07
N GLY A 129 -30.67 -0.06 8.34
CA GLY A 129 -32.04 -0.39 8.75
C GLY A 129 -33.04 0.75 8.51
N LEU A 130 -32.63 2.00 8.73
CA LEU A 130 -33.42 3.19 8.38
C LEU A 130 -33.68 3.24 6.87
N ALA A 131 -32.66 3.06 6.03
CA ALA A 131 -32.79 3.03 4.58
C ALA A 131 -33.77 1.94 4.10
N ARG A 132 -33.70 0.73 4.69
CA ARG A 132 -34.63 -0.37 4.45
C ARG A 132 -36.07 0.00 4.82
N SER A 133 -36.29 0.61 5.99
CA SER A 133 -37.64 1.06 6.40
C SER A 133 -38.23 2.11 5.44
N MET A 134 -37.39 2.95 4.85
CA MET A 134 -37.81 3.98 3.89
C MET A 134 -38.28 3.39 2.56
N GLN A 135 -37.80 2.21 2.16
CA GLN A 135 -38.32 1.50 0.99
C GLN A 135 -39.80 1.13 1.17
N SER A 136 -40.16 0.65 2.36
CA SER A 136 -41.53 0.22 2.69
C SER A 136 -42.51 1.38 2.89
N ALA A 137 -42.00 2.58 3.20
CA ALA A 137 -42.78 3.77 3.53
C ALA A 137 -43.01 4.72 2.33
N ALA A 138 -42.84 4.25 1.09
CA ALA A 138 -42.85 5.03 -0.16
C ALA A 138 -44.17 5.77 -0.50
N GLY A 139 -45.12 5.91 0.45
CA GLY A 139 -46.38 6.61 0.29
C GLY A 139 -46.86 7.45 1.48
N GLN A 140 -46.07 7.65 2.56
CA GLN A 140 -46.52 8.39 3.75
C GLN A 140 -45.77 9.71 4.02
N THR A 141 -46.55 10.80 4.12
CA THR A 141 -46.23 12.16 4.63
C THR A 141 -44.81 12.70 4.39
N ASP A 142 -44.73 13.67 3.49
CA ASP A 142 -43.52 14.42 3.08
C ASP A 142 -42.58 14.80 4.22
N ALA A 143 -43.08 15.27 5.37
CA ALA A 143 -42.23 15.77 6.45
C ALA A 143 -41.42 14.67 7.16
N ARG A 144 -42.02 13.50 7.42
CA ARG A 144 -41.34 12.38 8.08
C ARG A 144 -40.32 11.74 7.15
N ALA A 145 -40.68 11.56 5.88
CA ALA A 145 -39.77 11.04 4.86
C ALA A 145 -38.58 11.98 4.61
N ARG A 146 -38.81 13.31 4.58
CA ARG A 146 -37.73 14.30 4.48
C ARG A 146 -36.79 14.23 5.67
N ARG A 147 -37.31 14.17 6.90
CA ARG A 147 -36.49 14.04 8.10
C ARG A 147 -35.66 12.76 8.10
N ALA A 148 -36.26 11.61 7.77
CA ALA A 148 -35.55 10.34 7.67
C ALA A 148 -34.43 10.38 6.61
N ARG A 149 -34.66 11.03 5.45
CA ARG A 149 -33.60 11.26 4.46
C ARG A 149 -32.46 12.11 5.01
N THR A 150 -32.78 13.22 5.68
CA THR A 150 -31.75 14.09 6.27
C THR A 150 -30.94 13.37 7.35
N ASP A 151 -31.60 12.59 8.20
CA ASP A 151 -30.96 11.80 9.26
C ASP A 151 -30.07 10.69 8.66
N LEU A 152 -30.56 10.00 7.61
CA LEU A 152 -29.79 9.00 6.86
C LEU A 152 -28.53 9.64 6.26
N SER A 153 -28.69 10.75 5.54
CA SER A 153 -27.58 11.41 4.88
C SER A 153 -26.53 11.91 5.87
N ALA A 154 -26.95 12.59 6.93
CA ALA A 154 -26.03 13.06 7.97
C ALA A 154 -25.31 11.88 8.65
N GLY A 155 -26.04 10.81 8.97
CA GLY A 155 -25.48 9.62 9.59
C GLY A 155 -24.46 8.90 8.71
N LEU A 156 -24.76 8.70 7.42
CA LEU A 156 -23.84 8.03 6.50
C LEU A 156 -22.60 8.89 6.20
N THR A 157 -22.73 10.22 6.16
CA THR A 157 -21.58 11.14 6.04
C THR A 157 -20.65 11.03 7.26
N ASP A 158 -21.20 10.96 8.47
CA ASP A 158 -20.39 10.82 9.69
C ASP A 158 -19.67 9.47 9.77
N VAL A 159 -20.32 8.40 9.35
CA VAL A 159 -19.79 7.03 9.39
C VAL A 159 -18.68 6.81 8.34
N ARG A 160 -18.64 7.63 7.28
CA ARG A 160 -17.64 7.60 6.19
C ARG A 160 -17.55 6.23 5.53
N LEU A 161 -18.48 5.98 4.62
CA LEU A 161 -18.57 4.74 3.86
C LEU A 161 -17.33 4.52 2.99
N GLY A 162 -16.91 3.27 2.89
CA GLY A 162 -15.84 2.82 2.01
C GLY A 162 -16.31 2.69 0.56
N PRO A 163 -15.37 2.52 -0.39
CA PRO A 163 -15.66 2.48 -1.82
C PRO A 163 -16.55 1.30 -2.24
N VAL A 164 -16.61 0.23 -1.43
CA VAL A 164 -17.44 -0.95 -1.71
C VAL A 164 -18.93 -0.60 -1.78
N VAL A 165 -19.43 0.24 -0.88
CA VAL A 165 -20.84 0.64 -0.84
C VAL A 165 -21.19 1.44 -2.09
N GLU A 166 -20.34 2.42 -2.43
CA GLU A 166 -20.51 3.26 -3.61
C GLU A 166 -20.52 2.42 -4.90
N GLN A 167 -19.59 1.47 -5.05
CA GLN A 167 -19.51 0.58 -6.21
C GLN A 167 -20.75 -0.31 -6.37
N ARG A 168 -21.31 -0.82 -5.27
CA ARG A 168 -22.55 -1.61 -5.29
C ARG A 168 -23.73 -0.77 -5.75
N ILE A 169 -23.88 0.44 -5.21
CA ILE A 169 -24.94 1.37 -5.60
C ILE A 169 -24.82 1.75 -7.08
N GLU A 170 -23.61 2.07 -7.55
CA GLU A 170 -23.39 2.39 -8.97
C GLU A 170 -23.77 1.23 -9.89
N ARG A 171 -23.37 0.00 -9.52
CA ARG A 171 -23.71 -1.21 -10.29
C ARG A 171 -25.23 -1.39 -10.39
N ALA A 172 -25.94 -1.35 -9.26
CA ALA A 172 -27.38 -1.55 -9.26
C ALA A 172 -28.15 -0.45 -9.98
N LEU A 173 -27.68 0.80 -9.90
CA LEU A 173 -28.23 1.88 -10.72
C LEU A 173 -27.98 1.62 -12.22
N GLY A 174 -26.81 1.11 -12.59
CA GLY A 174 -26.50 0.71 -13.96
C GLY A 174 -27.41 -0.41 -14.47
N ASP A 175 -27.63 -1.45 -13.66
CA ASP A 175 -28.53 -2.55 -13.97
C ASP A 175 -29.98 -2.05 -14.10
N ALA A 176 -30.42 -1.17 -13.19
CA ALA A 176 -31.75 -0.56 -13.26
C ALA A 176 -31.95 0.34 -14.49
N VAL A 177 -30.89 1.01 -15.00
CA VAL A 177 -30.95 1.74 -16.28
C VAL A 177 -31.18 0.79 -17.47
N ALA A 178 -30.60 -0.41 -17.43
CA ALA A 178 -30.76 -1.40 -18.49
C ALA A 178 -32.20 -1.94 -18.57
N GLU A 179 -32.86 -2.06 -17.42
CA GLU A 179 -34.24 -2.57 -17.32
C GLU A 179 -35.31 -1.48 -17.48
N ALA A 180 -35.03 -0.25 -17.06
CA ALA A 180 -36.00 0.85 -17.08
C ALA A 180 -36.23 1.45 -18.48
N SER A 181 -37.40 2.05 -18.68
CA SER A 181 -37.78 2.71 -19.93
C SER A 181 -38.40 4.09 -19.72
N GLY A 182 -38.26 4.97 -20.72
CA GLY A 182 -38.92 6.27 -20.75
C GLY A 182 -38.50 7.23 -19.62
N PRO A 183 -39.44 7.81 -18.86
CA PRO A 183 -39.13 8.80 -17.82
C PRO A 183 -38.36 8.23 -16.62
N GLU A 184 -38.60 6.97 -16.26
CA GLU A 184 -37.91 6.30 -15.15
C GLU A 184 -36.42 6.16 -15.44
N ARG A 185 -36.07 5.69 -16.64
CA ARG A 185 -34.67 5.59 -17.09
C ARG A 185 -33.94 6.93 -17.00
N ARG A 186 -34.57 8.03 -17.46
CA ARG A 186 -33.98 9.38 -17.37
C ARG A 186 -33.73 9.81 -15.93
N ALA A 187 -34.62 9.46 -15.00
CA ALA A 187 -34.43 9.79 -13.58
C ALA A 187 -33.25 9.02 -12.97
N ILE A 188 -33.09 7.73 -13.32
CA ILE A 188 -31.95 6.91 -12.85
C ILE A 188 -30.63 7.40 -13.48
N GLU A 189 -30.63 7.71 -14.79
CA GLU A 189 -29.47 8.30 -15.48
C GLU A 189 -29.05 9.65 -14.87
N ALA A 190 -30.02 10.51 -14.53
CA ALA A 190 -29.75 11.76 -13.82
C ALA A 190 -29.13 11.52 -12.43
N THR A 191 -29.62 10.51 -11.70
CA THR A 191 -29.07 10.10 -10.40
C THR A 191 -27.62 9.63 -10.54
N LEU A 192 -27.33 8.77 -11.51
CA LEU A 192 -25.97 8.31 -11.82
C LEU A 192 -25.04 9.47 -12.18
N SER A 193 -25.51 10.40 -13.02
CA SER A 193 -24.73 11.58 -13.40
C SER A 193 -24.44 12.48 -12.20
N ALA A 194 -25.41 12.72 -11.32
CA ALA A 194 -25.23 13.51 -10.11
C ALA A 194 -24.23 12.85 -9.15
N MET A 195 -24.34 11.53 -8.96
CA MET A 195 -23.41 10.75 -8.14
C MET A 195 -21.97 10.81 -8.69
N ARG A 196 -21.78 10.63 -10.01
CA ARG A 196 -20.46 10.74 -10.65
C ARG A 196 -19.89 12.15 -10.55
N GLY A 197 -20.73 13.18 -10.70
CA GLY A 197 -20.33 14.57 -10.51
C GLY A 197 -19.85 14.86 -9.08
N ALA A 198 -20.60 14.41 -8.08
CA ALA A 198 -20.23 14.54 -6.67
C ALA A 198 -18.92 13.80 -6.35
N ARG A 199 -18.75 12.57 -6.86
CA ARG A 199 -17.50 11.82 -6.74
C ARG A 199 -16.32 12.56 -7.39
N GLY A 200 -16.53 13.11 -8.58
CA GLY A 200 -15.52 13.92 -9.29
C GLY A 200 -15.08 15.12 -8.48
N ALA A 201 -16.03 15.87 -7.90
CA ALA A 201 -15.73 17.02 -7.04
C ALA A 201 -14.96 16.63 -5.77
N ALA A 202 -15.31 15.52 -5.13
CA ALA A 202 -14.57 15.00 -3.98
C ALA A 202 -13.14 14.58 -4.38
N ALA A 203 -12.98 13.90 -5.51
CA ALA A 203 -11.68 13.49 -6.03
C ALA A 203 -10.79 14.69 -6.40
N GLU A 204 -11.36 15.72 -6.99
CA GLU A 204 -10.64 16.97 -7.31
C GLU A 204 -10.17 17.68 -6.04
N ALA A 205 -11.04 17.84 -5.04
CA ALA A 205 -10.67 18.44 -3.77
C ALA A 205 -9.58 17.62 -3.03
N ARG A 206 -9.63 16.28 -3.08
CA ARG A 206 -8.55 15.42 -2.57
C ARG A 206 -7.25 15.61 -3.38
N ALA A 207 -7.34 15.73 -4.70
CA ALA A 207 -6.18 15.97 -5.55
C ALA A 207 -5.51 17.32 -5.22
N ASP A 208 -6.30 18.36 -4.94
CA ASP A 208 -5.79 19.66 -4.48
C ASP A 208 -5.00 19.51 -3.17
N MET A 209 -5.55 18.76 -2.19
CA MET A 209 -4.87 18.45 -0.93
C MET A 209 -3.53 17.73 -1.16
N VAL A 210 -3.52 16.72 -2.04
CA VAL A 210 -2.32 15.94 -2.35
C VAL A 210 -1.27 16.80 -3.05
N LYS A 211 -1.65 17.54 -4.09
CA LYS A 211 -0.75 18.40 -4.87
C LYS A 211 0.00 19.40 -4.00
N ALA A 212 -0.69 20.02 -3.05
CA ALA A 212 -0.07 20.99 -2.17
C ALA A 212 0.90 20.38 -1.13
N ASN A 213 0.89 19.06 -0.95
CA ASN A 213 1.74 18.34 -0.01
C ASN A 213 2.82 17.46 -0.66
N LEU A 214 2.99 17.50 -1.99
CA LEU A 214 4.01 16.69 -2.69
C LEU A 214 5.44 16.95 -2.20
N ARG A 215 5.73 18.18 -1.75
CA ARG A 215 7.03 18.54 -1.17
C ARG A 215 7.37 17.76 0.10
N LEU A 216 6.36 17.42 0.90
CA LEU A 216 6.52 16.61 2.12
C LEU A 216 6.98 15.19 1.77
N VAL A 217 6.46 14.62 0.68
CA VAL A 217 6.86 13.30 0.21
C VAL A 217 8.31 13.32 -0.25
N ALA A 218 8.67 14.31 -1.07
CA ALA A 218 10.05 14.45 -1.56
C ALA A 218 11.06 14.61 -0.41
N SER A 219 10.73 15.37 0.65
CA SER A 219 11.62 15.50 1.81
C SER A 219 11.72 14.21 2.64
N ALA A 220 10.62 13.45 2.75
CA ALA A 220 10.61 12.16 3.43
C ALA A 220 11.37 11.06 2.66
N ALA A 221 11.37 11.11 1.32
CA ALA A 221 12.03 10.12 0.46
C ALA A 221 13.55 10.35 0.32
N ARG A 222 14.02 11.60 0.40
CA ARG A 222 15.45 11.96 0.21
C ARG A 222 16.44 11.11 1.02
N PRO A 223 16.23 10.85 2.32
CA PRO A 223 17.16 10.02 3.12
C PRO A 223 17.27 8.57 2.63
N LEU A 224 16.34 8.09 1.80
CA LEU A 224 16.22 6.70 1.37
C LEU A 224 16.82 6.43 -0.02
N LYS A 225 17.35 7.45 -0.72
CA LYS A 225 17.88 7.36 -2.10
C LYS A 225 18.88 6.21 -2.34
N HIS A 226 19.61 5.78 -1.32
CA HIS A 226 20.66 4.77 -1.42
C HIS A 226 20.24 3.38 -0.90
N ARG A 227 18.93 3.10 -0.86
CA ARG A 227 18.36 1.84 -0.33
C ARG A 227 17.93 0.86 -1.44
N GLY A 228 18.51 0.97 -2.64
CA GLY A 228 18.24 0.07 -3.77
C GLY A 228 17.04 0.43 -4.64
N VAL A 229 16.27 1.46 -4.27
CA VAL A 229 15.13 1.98 -5.06
C VAL A 229 15.47 3.40 -5.58
N PRO A 230 15.25 3.71 -6.86
CA PRO A 230 15.41 5.05 -7.40
C PRO A 230 14.59 6.12 -6.63
N LEU A 231 15.11 7.35 -6.55
CA LEU A 231 14.45 8.42 -5.79
C LEU A 231 13.05 8.75 -6.32
N LEU A 232 12.86 8.76 -7.64
CA LEU A 232 11.53 9.02 -8.23
C LEU A 232 10.54 7.93 -7.84
N ASP A 233 10.94 6.67 -7.87
CA ASP A 233 10.08 5.55 -7.50
C ASP A 233 9.70 5.62 -6.01
N LEU A 234 10.65 5.95 -5.13
CA LEU A 234 10.36 6.23 -3.72
C LEU A 234 9.36 7.38 -3.55
N ILE A 235 9.53 8.47 -4.31
CA ILE A 235 8.59 9.59 -4.28
C ILE A 235 7.20 9.13 -4.73
N GLN A 236 7.09 8.31 -5.78
CA GLN A 236 5.79 7.81 -6.24
C GLN A 236 5.12 6.91 -5.19
N GLU A 237 5.87 6.01 -4.56
CA GLU A 237 5.36 5.18 -3.48
C GLU A 237 4.91 6.03 -2.28
N GLY A 238 5.69 7.05 -1.92
CA GLY A 238 5.32 8.02 -0.91
C GLY A 238 4.08 8.85 -1.30
N ASN A 239 3.90 9.19 -2.58
CA ASN A 239 2.72 9.87 -3.10
C ASN A 239 1.48 8.99 -2.97
N LEU A 240 1.58 7.67 -3.21
CA LEU A 240 0.50 6.72 -2.93
C LEU A 240 0.13 6.70 -1.45
N GLY A 241 1.13 6.74 -0.55
CA GLY A 241 0.90 6.92 0.89
C GLY A 241 0.18 8.23 1.23
N LEU A 242 0.59 9.33 0.61
CA LEU A 242 -0.05 10.64 0.77
C LEU A 242 -1.50 10.64 0.28
N MET A 243 -1.79 9.99 -0.84
CA MET A 243 -3.16 9.85 -1.35
C MET A 243 -4.05 9.09 -0.36
N ARG A 244 -3.55 7.98 0.22
CA ARG A 244 -4.26 7.24 1.28
C ARG A 244 -4.49 8.10 2.51
N ALA A 245 -3.53 8.93 2.90
CA ALA A 245 -3.71 9.89 3.98
C ALA A 245 -4.81 10.91 3.66
N ALA A 246 -4.82 11.49 2.47
CA ALA A 246 -5.85 12.44 2.03
C ALA A 246 -7.23 11.79 1.95
N GLU A 247 -7.30 10.49 1.67
CA GLU A 247 -8.54 9.73 1.69
C GLU A 247 -9.12 9.63 3.11
N LYS A 248 -8.30 9.23 4.07
CA LYS A 248 -8.71 8.93 5.46
C LYS A 248 -8.70 10.13 6.42
N PHE A 249 -8.09 11.25 6.03
CA PHE A 249 -7.96 12.43 6.90
C PHE A 249 -9.32 12.97 7.36
N ASP A 250 -9.37 13.44 8.61
CA ASP A 250 -10.52 14.09 9.22
C ASP A 250 -10.09 15.41 9.85
N TYR A 251 -10.51 16.51 9.24
CA TYR A 251 -10.13 17.86 9.66
C TYR A 251 -10.76 18.26 11.01
N ARG A 252 -11.85 17.60 11.44
CA ARG A 252 -12.57 17.93 12.69
C ARG A 252 -11.76 17.58 13.93
N ARG A 253 -10.81 16.65 13.81
CA ARG A 253 -9.91 16.25 14.90
C ARG A 253 -8.88 17.32 15.27
N GLY A 254 -8.74 18.38 14.47
CA GLY A 254 -7.92 19.54 14.78
C GLY A 254 -6.40 19.35 14.58
N TYR A 255 -5.95 18.15 14.23
CA TYR A 255 -4.56 17.88 13.85
C TYR A 255 -4.25 18.39 12.44
N ARG A 256 -2.98 18.77 12.21
CA ARG A 256 -2.50 19.18 10.87
C ARG A 256 -2.43 17.97 9.93
N PHE A 257 -2.77 18.20 8.66
CA PHE A 257 -2.71 17.15 7.66
C PHE A 257 -1.29 16.56 7.51
N SER A 258 -0.26 17.41 7.53
CA SER A 258 1.15 16.99 7.40
C SER A 258 1.58 16.00 8.49
N THR A 259 1.15 16.19 9.74
CA THR A 259 1.44 15.30 10.85
C THR A 259 0.83 13.92 10.62
N TYR A 260 -0.44 13.88 10.21
CA TYR A 260 -1.13 12.63 9.90
C TYR A 260 -0.55 11.93 8.67
N ALA A 261 -0.32 12.67 7.59
CA ALA A 261 0.20 12.16 6.33
C ALA A 261 1.62 11.59 6.46
N THR A 262 2.45 12.16 7.33
CA THR A 262 3.83 11.68 7.54
C THR A 262 3.87 10.20 7.90
N TRP A 263 2.92 9.70 8.70
CA TRP A 263 2.86 8.27 9.04
C TRP A 263 2.60 7.40 7.81
N TRP A 264 1.61 7.75 6.99
CA TRP A 264 1.26 7.02 5.76
C TRP A 264 2.37 7.07 4.71
N ILE A 265 3.02 8.23 4.55
CA ILE A 265 4.17 8.40 3.63
C ILE A 265 5.31 7.50 4.07
N LYS A 266 5.66 7.54 5.36
CA LYS A 266 6.68 6.70 5.96
C LYS A 266 6.38 5.22 5.75
N GLN A 267 5.17 4.79 6.05
CA GLN A 267 4.73 3.40 5.86
C GLN A 267 4.90 2.95 4.40
N ALA A 268 4.48 3.77 3.44
CA ALA A 268 4.60 3.45 2.02
C ALA A 268 6.06 3.38 1.56
N LEU A 269 6.91 4.33 1.99
CA LEU A 269 8.35 4.32 1.72
C LEU A 269 9.05 3.10 2.31
N ALA A 270 8.72 2.74 3.55
CA ALA A 270 9.25 1.55 4.22
C ALA A 270 8.94 0.29 3.41
N ARG A 271 7.68 0.16 3.01
CA ARG A 271 7.16 -0.94 2.21
C ARG A 271 7.87 -1.01 0.86
N ALA A 272 8.00 0.11 0.15
CA ALA A 272 8.70 0.17 -1.13
C ALA A 272 10.15 -0.33 -1.02
N VAL A 273 10.88 0.16 -0.01
CA VAL A 273 12.26 -0.25 0.25
C VAL A 273 12.38 -1.74 0.52
N LEU A 274 11.44 -2.33 1.28
CA LEU A 274 11.46 -3.76 1.59
C LEU A 274 11.11 -4.64 0.38
N TYR A 275 10.10 -4.26 -0.42
CA TYR A 275 9.63 -5.10 -1.53
C TYR A 275 10.39 -4.92 -2.84
N GLN A 276 10.96 -3.73 -3.06
CA GLN A 276 11.58 -3.33 -4.33
C GLN A 276 13.08 -3.05 -4.19
N GLY A 277 13.58 -2.74 -2.99
CA GLY A 277 14.99 -2.36 -2.77
C GLY A 277 15.97 -3.54 -2.77
N GLN A 278 15.48 -4.78 -2.81
CA GLN A 278 16.30 -5.98 -2.80
C GLN A 278 16.07 -6.81 -4.07
N VAL A 279 17.16 -7.34 -4.63
CA VAL A 279 17.11 -8.26 -5.77
C VAL A 279 16.39 -9.56 -5.39
N ILE A 280 16.71 -10.08 -4.19
CA ILE A 280 16.06 -11.25 -3.61
C ILE A 280 15.05 -10.76 -2.57
N LYS A 281 13.77 -11.01 -2.82
CA LYS A 281 12.68 -10.53 -1.97
C LYS A 281 12.61 -11.33 -0.68
N MET A 282 12.57 -10.63 0.44
CA MET A 282 12.42 -11.22 1.76
C MET A 282 11.01 -10.98 2.32
N PRO A 283 10.36 -12.00 2.90
CA PRO A 283 9.15 -11.81 3.68
C PRO A 283 9.32 -10.76 4.79
N VAL A 284 8.26 -9.99 5.07
CA VAL A 284 8.29 -8.88 6.05
C VAL A 284 8.74 -9.36 7.44
N HIS A 285 8.23 -10.49 7.91
CA HIS A 285 8.59 -11.05 9.22
C HIS A 285 10.08 -11.41 9.32
N LEU A 286 10.72 -11.84 8.21
CA LEU A 286 12.17 -12.10 8.19
C LEU A 286 12.97 -10.81 8.18
N ALA A 287 12.51 -9.79 7.45
CA ALA A 287 13.14 -8.46 7.46
C ALA A 287 13.06 -7.82 8.86
N GLU A 288 11.94 -7.95 9.56
CA GLU A 288 11.78 -7.46 10.92
C GLU A 288 12.64 -8.24 11.93
N THR A 289 12.70 -9.57 11.80
CA THR A 289 13.59 -10.40 12.63
C THR A 289 15.06 -10.00 12.41
N ARG A 290 15.47 -9.78 11.16
CA ARG A 290 16.80 -9.27 10.81
C ARG A 290 17.08 -7.90 11.44
N ARG A 291 16.11 -6.98 11.40
CA ARG A 291 16.24 -5.65 12.03
C ARG A 291 16.50 -5.78 13.54
N ARG A 292 15.70 -6.60 14.23
CA ARG A 292 15.87 -6.84 15.68
C ARG A 292 17.25 -7.40 16.00
N ALA A 293 17.72 -8.37 15.22
CA ALA A 293 19.06 -8.94 15.38
C ALA A 293 20.17 -7.88 15.15
N LEU A 294 20.05 -7.06 14.09
CA LEU A 294 21.03 -6.00 13.80
C LEU A 294 21.03 -4.89 14.85
N GLN A 295 19.86 -4.53 15.39
CA GLN A 295 19.76 -3.56 16.47
C GLN A 295 20.42 -4.07 17.75
N ALA A 296 20.06 -5.29 18.19
CA ALA A 296 20.68 -5.93 19.34
C ALA A 296 22.20 -6.03 19.19
N ARG A 297 22.68 -6.39 17.99
CA ARG A 297 24.11 -6.45 17.69
C ARG A 297 24.79 -5.08 17.85
N ARG A 298 24.21 -4.00 17.30
CA ARG A 298 24.75 -2.64 17.41
C ARG A 298 24.79 -2.14 18.85
N GLU A 299 23.74 -2.41 19.62
CA GLU A 299 23.68 -2.05 21.03
C GLU A 299 24.79 -2.77 21.81
N LEU A 300 24.99 -4.07 21.58
CA LEU A 300 26.08 -4.85 22.19
C LEU A 300 27.47 -4.38 21.74
N GLU A 301 27.65 -4.07 20.46
CA GLU A 301 28.90 -3.52 19.92
C GLU A 301 29.23 -2.16 20.56
N GLN A 302 28.21 -1.33 20.81
CA GLN A 302 28.36 -0.03 21.45
C GLN A 302 28.63 -0.13 22.95
N GLU A 303 27.96 -1.05 23.66
CA GLU A 303 28.16 -1.28 25.10
C GLU A 303 29.52 -1.91 25.40
N ASN A 304 29.93 -2.91 24.61
CA ASN A 304 31.11 -3.74 24.91
C ASN A 304 32.37 -3.31 24.16
N ALA A 305 32.27 -2.33 23.24
CA ALA A 305 33.37 -1.85 22.39
C ALA A 305 34.13 -2.98 21.65
N ARG A 306 33.43 -4.08 21.33
CA ARG A 306 33.93 -5.23 20.56
C ARG A 306 32.83 -5.81 19.69
N GLU A 307 33.21 -6.65 18.73
CA GLU A 307 32.23 -7.40 17.93
C GLU A 307 31.39 -8.32 18.85
N ALA A 308 30.07 -8.31 18.61
CA ALA A 308 29.12 -9.11 19.36
C ALA A 308 29.07 -10.55 18.83
N ALA A 309 29.19 -11.53 19.73
CA ALA A 309 29.12 -12.93 19.36
C ALA A 309 27.67 -13.31 18.99
N PRO A 310 27.45 -14.27 18.06
CA PRO A 310 26.10 -14.69 17.68
C PRO A 310 25.22 -15.12 18.86
N GLU A 311 25.81 -15.72 19.88
CA GLU A 311 25.18 -16.12 21.15
C GLU A 311 24.64 -14.92 21.93
N GLU A 312 25.40 -13.84 22.01
CA GLU A 312 25.04 -12.63 22.73
C GLU A 312 23.90 -11.90 22.01
N VAL A 313 23.93 -11.90 20.67
CA VAL A 313 22.86 -11.35 19.84
C VAL A 313 21.58 -12.17 20.01
N ALA A 314 21.67 -13.49 20.09
CA ALA A 314 20.52 -14.39 20.34
C ALA A 314 19.84 -14.06 21.66
N GLU A 315 20.64 -13.96 22.73
CA GLU A 315 20.15 -13.66 24.07
C GLU A 315 19.48 -12.28 24.13
N ARG A 316 20.14 -11.23 23.61
CA ARG A 316 19.60 -9.85 23.64
C ARG A 316 18.36 -9.69 22.75
N SER A 317 18.31 -10.35 21.60
CA SER A 317 17.18 -10.21 20.64
C SER A 317 16.02 -11.16 20.94
N GLY A 318 16.19 -12.13 21.84
CA GLY A 318 15.20 -13.18 22.13
C GLY A 318 15.00 -14.17 20.97
N LEU A 319 16.00 -14.31 20.10
CA LEU A 319 15.94 -15.20 18.92
C LEU A 319 16.78 -16.45 19.17
N SER A 320 16.36 -17.58 18.61
CA SER A 320 17.16 -18.82 18.64
C SER A 320 18.46 -18.67 17.83
N MET A 321 19.53 -19.35 18.27
CA MET A 321 20.82 -19.40 17.58
C MET A 321 20.71 -19.85 16.11
N GLU A 322 19.92 -20.89 15.85
CA GLU A 322 19.67 -21.41 14.49
C GLU A 322 19.12 -20.30 13.58
N LYS A 323 18.11 -19.57 14.05
CA LYS A 323 17.52 -18.44 13.32
C LYS A 323 18.52 -17.31 13.04
N ILE A 324 19.44 -17.02 13.96
CA ILE A 324 20.51 -16.03 13.72
C ILE A 324 21.49 -16.52 12.65
N GLN A 325 21.85 -17.81 12.67
CA GLN A 325 22.72 -18.40 11.66
C GLN A 325 22.07 -18.36 10.27
N THR A 326 20.81 -18.82 10.15
CA THR A 326 20.06 -18.74 8.89
C THR A 326 19.94 -17.30 8.39
N LEU A 327 19.68 -16.34 9.29
CA LEU A 327 19.62 -14.93 8.93
C LEU A 327 20.95 -14.39 8.40
N ARG A 328 22.10 -14.88 8.87
CA ARG A 328 23.42 -14.48 8.35
C ARG A 328 23.64 -14.99 6.93
N GLU A 329 23.24 -16.23 6.65
CA GLU A 329 23.37 -16.85 5.33
C GLU A 329 22.51 -16.15 4.28
N VAL A 330 21.23 -15.91 4.61
CA VAL A 330 20.27 -15.26 3.71
C VAL A 330 20.57 -13.76 3.54
N ALA A 331 21.36 -13.16 4.43
CA ALA A 331 21.67 -11.74 4.43
C ALA A 331 22.80 -11.33 3.49
N LEU A 332 23.45 -12.26 2.80
CA LEU A 332 24.57 -11.97 1.90
C LEU A 332 24.11 -11.01 0.78
N PRO A 333 24.78 -9.85 0.60
CA PRO A 333 24.46 -8.95 -0.48
C PRO A 333 24.77 -9.63 -1.83
N PRO A 334 23.92 -9.46 -2.85
CA PRO A 334 24.20 -10.01 -4.17
C PRO A 334 25.45 -9.34 -4.76
N VAL A 335 26.26 -10.13 -5.46
CA VAL A 335 27.45 -9.65 -6.18
C VAL A 335 27.09 -9.46 -7.65
N TYR A 336 27.56 -8.37 -8.25
CA TYR A 336 27.38 -8.13 -9.69
C TYR A 336 28.37 -8.97 -10.48
N LEU A 337 27.88 -9.77 -11.43
CA LEU A 337 28.75 -10.58 -12.29
C LEU A 337 29.66 -9.73 -13.18
N ASP A 338 29.23 -8.53 -13.55
CA ASP A 338 30.04 -7.58 -14.32
C ASP A 338 31.02 -6.76 -13.48
N ALA A 339 31.08 -6.97 -12.15
CA ALA A 339 32.06 -6.29 -11.31
C ALA A 339 33.47 -6.68 -11.75
N PRO A 340 34.37 -5.71 -12.00
CA PRO A 340 35.76 -6.02 -12.35
C PRO A 340 36.47 -6.68 -11.16
N ILE A 341 37.37 -7.62 -11.44
CA ILE A 341 38.24 -8.23 -10.43
C ILE A 341 39.67 -7.75 -10.67
N GLY A 342 40.25 -7.12 -9.65
CA GLY A 342 41.65 -6.64 -9.68
C GLY A 342 41.86 -5.42 -10.56
N ASP A 343 43.13 -5.12 -10.86
CA ASP A 343 43.55 -3.98 -11.69
C ASP A 343 43.73 -4.35 -13.18
N ASP A 344 43.49 -5.61 -13.55
CA ASP A 344 43.63 -6.08 -14.93
C ASP A 344 42.42 -5.66 -15.79
N ASP A 345 42.71 -4.97 -16.90
CA ASP A 345 41.71 -4.51 -17.87
C ASP A 345 41.06 -5.71 -18.60
N GLY A 346 40.02 -6.29 -18.00
CA GLY A 346 39.10 -7.19 -18.70
C GLY A 346 38.40 -8.26 -17.86
N ALA A 347 38.96 -8.65 -16.71
CA ALA A 347 38.43 -9.75 -15.91
C ALA A 347 37.21 -9.31 -15.08
N ARG A 348 36.10 -10.03 -15.23
CA ARG A 348 34.85 -9.79 -14.48
C ARG A 348 34.57 -10.93 -13.51
N GLN A 349 33.79 -10.65 -12.47
CA GLN A 349 33.35 -11.66 -11.50
C GLN A 349 32.69 -12.88 -12.17
N GLY A 350 31.92 -12.64 -13.24
CA GLY A 350 31.25 -13.64 -14.05
C GLY A 350 32.19 -14.65 -14.72
N ASP A 351 33.42 -14.23 -15.06
CA ASP A 351 34.35 -15.05 -15.84
C ASP A 351 34.91 -16.23 -15.04
N PHE A 352 34.80 -16.19 -13.71
CA PHE A 352 35.30 -17.24 -12.80
C PHE A 352 34.23 -18.25 -12.38
N PHE A 353 32.97 -18.06 -12.81
CA PHE A 353 31.93 -19.06 -12.55
C PHE A 353 32.04 -20.21 -13.55
N ALA A 354 32.42 -21.39 -13.04
CA ALA A 354 32.43 -22.61 -13.83
C ALA A 354 31.00 -23.00 -14.24
N SER A 355 30.84 -23.47 -15.47
CA SER A 355 29.58 -24.06 -15.92
C SER A 355 29.33 -25.39 -15.21
N GLU A 356 28.09 -25.65 -14.81
CA GLU A 356 27.65 -26.97 -14.35
C GLU A 356 27.44 -27.96 -15.51
N ALA A 357 27.69 -27.56 -16.76
CA ALA A 357 27.58 -28.45 -17.90
C ALA A 357 28.60 -29.60 -17.78
N ALA A 358 28.13 -30.81 -18.04
CA ALA A 358 28.98 -31.99 -18.09
C ALA A 358 30.15 -31.76 -19.04
N ALA A 359 31.34 -32.12 -18.59
CA ALA A 359 32.54 -31.91 -19.37
C ALA A 359 32.50 -32.79 -20.65
N PRO A 360 33.17 -32.39 -21.74
CA PRO A 360 33.10 -33.11 -23.02
C PRO A 360 33.47 -34.60 -22.92
N ASP A 361 34.37 -34.94 -22.02
CA ASP A 361 34.78 -36.30 -21.67
C ASP A 361 33.69 -37.07 -20.93
N GLU A 362 33.01 -36.46 -19.96
CA GLU A 362 31.85 -37.06 -19.27
C GLU A 362 30.71 -37.37 -20.26
N LEU A 363 30.43 -36.44 -21.19
CA LEU A 363 29.44 -36.63 -22.25
C LEU A 363 29.83 -37.78 -23.19
N LEU A 364 31.13 -37.92 -23.51
CA LEU A 364 31.65 -39.01 -24.33
C LEU A 364 31.51 -40.36 -23.63
N VAL A 365 31.85 -40.43 -22.33
CA VAL A 365 31.69 -41.63 -21.50
C VAL A 365 30.22 -42.05 -21.45
N HIS A 366 29.32 -41.10 -21.18
CA HIS A 366 27.88 -41.38 -21.13
C HIS A 366 27.34 -41.87 -22.48
N ARG A 367 27.71 -41.23 -23.59
CA ARG A 367 27.33 -41.66 -24.94
C ARG A 367 27.89 -43.06 -25.27
N ARG A 368 29.14 -43.34 -24.90
CA ARG A 368 29.77 -44.65 -25.14
C ARG A 368 29.09 -45.76 -24.33
N LEU A 369 28.78 -45.51 -23.06
CA LEU A 369 28.01 -46.44 -22.22
C LEU A 369 26.66 -46.74 -22.86
N HIS A 370 25.95 -45.72 -23.33
CA HIS A 370 24.65 -45.90 -23.99
C HIS A 370 24.75 -46.75 -25.27
N THR A 371 25.77 -46.53 -26.10
CA THR A 371 26.00 -47.35 -27.30
C THR A 371 26.37 -48.80 -26.96
N GLN A 372 27.20 -49.01 -25.94
CA GLN A 372 27.57 -50.36 -25.49
C GLN A 372 26.38 -51.12 -24.91
N VAL A 373 25.58 -50.49 -24.06
CA VAL A 373 24.34 -51.09 -23.51
C VAL A 373 23.39 -51.43 -24.65
N ARG A 374 23.20 -50.53 -25.62
CA ARG A 374 22.35 -50.80 -26.79
C ARG A 374 22.84 -51.99 -27.60
N SER A 375 24.14 -52.06 -27.88
CA SER A 375 24.74 -53.19 -28.61
C SER A 375 24.61 -54.51 -27.85
N LEU A 376 24.73 -54.52 -26.52
CA LEU A 376 24.52 -55.71 -25.70
C LEU A 376 23.04 -56.15 -25.70
N LEU A 377 22.10 -55.20 -25.63
CA LEU A 377 20.66 -55.48 -25.72
C LEU A 377 20.28 -56.05 -27.10
N GLU A 378 20.88 -55.55 -28.17
CA GLU A 378 20.68 -56.07 -29.54
C GLU A 378 21.24 -57.49 -29.72
N SER A 379 22.22 -57.89 -28.91
CA SER A 379 22.80 -59.25 -28.95
C SER A 379 22.05 -60.31 -28.13
N LEU A 380 20.97 -59.92 -27.43
CA LEU A 380 20.18 -60.81 -26.56
C LEU A 380 18.92 -61.40 -27.22
N THR A 381 18.83 -61.38 -28.55
CA THR A 381 17.91 -62.23 -29.33
C THR A 381 18.58 -63.55 -29.69
#